data_AF-A0A371K0R9-F1
#
_entry.id   AF-A0A371K0R9-F1
#
_cell.length_a   1.000
_cell.length_b   1.000
_cell.length_c   1.000
_cell.angle_alpha   90.00
_cell.angle_beta   90.00
_cell.angle_gamma   90.00
#
_symmetry.space_group_name_H-M   'P 1'
#
loop_
_entity.id
_entity.type
_entity.pdbx_description
1 polymer ?
#
loop_
_entity_poly.entity_id
_entity_poly.type
_entity_poly.pdbx_seq_one_letter_code
_entity_poly.pdbx_strand_id
1 'polypeptide(L)'
;MRRAAKWLTCALLLALATVAGLVVFGGWKLKDGSGNVALGWDADAQRLQWMQRPALDQDGPHVFVDGSGYRVVATRRDGAQWRVHERRLPLQPAPTLTVEVGDPVRTRFEVTLRPTPAAEDGDTPAQPARLLVLSDMEGEFDRYTALLRAQGVVDEKLHWRYGDGHIALVGDFVDRGRDMLPLLWLIYRLDDEARRAGGRVHYVLGNHEQLGLSGRMKYWPRHLVATQAALGEQALFGERSVLGAWLRSKPVIARVGDTLLVHGGISAAFLDRDLDVAAANAVARPHYGTPLDEMPEAAAAVLGRSGVTWYRGMALPDDPKYARDADPSAHLDRALQRYGVRRIAIGHTIVPNVRLQQNGRVLALDLDMHAPDAVAQAALYEDGRWWRVDANGARAPLR
;
A
#
# COMPACT_ATOMS: atom_id res chain seq x y z
N MET A 1 10.05 -15.03 -61.65
CA MET A 1 8.85 -15.28 -60.82
C MET A 1 9.14 -16.07 -59.53
N ARG A 2 9.74 -17.28 -59.57
CA ARG A 2 10.00 -18.08 -58.34
C ARG A 2 10.92 -17.44 -57.29
N ARG A 3 11.92 -16.65 -57.69
CA ARG A 3 12.80 -15.92 -56.76
C ARG A 3 12.08 -14.76 -56.06
N ALA A 4 11.26 -14.00 -56.79
CA ALA A 4 10.47 -12.90 -56.23
C ALA A 4 9.43 -13.41 -55.22
N ALA A 5 8.79 -14.55 -55.49
CA ALA A 5 7.87 -15.20 -54.55
C ALA A 5 8.57 -15.61 -53.24
N LYS A 6 9.77 -16.21 -53.32
CA LYS A 6 10.58 -16.56 -52.13
C LYS A 6 10.96 -15.34 -51.30
N TRP A 7 11.36 -14.24 -51.93
CA TRP A 7 11.66 -12.98 -51.24
C TRP A 7 10.43 -12.40 -50.55
N LEU A 8 9.27 -12.45 -51.21
CA LEU A 8 8.00 -12.01 -50.61
C LEU A 8 7.63 -12.86 -49.38
N THR A 9 7.78 -14.18 -49.47
CA THR A 9 7.52 -15.08 -48.34
C THR A 9 8.48 -14.82 -47.18
N CYS A 10 9.78 -14.65 -47.43
CA CYS A 10 10.75 -14.33 -46.38
C CYS A 10 10.46 -12.97 -45.74
N ALA A 11 10.12 -11.94 -46.52
CA ALA A 11 9.76 -10.63 -46.00
C ALA A 11 8.49 -10.69 -45.14
N LEU A 12 7.48 -11.46 -45.56
CA LEU A 12 6.25 -11.66 -44.79
C LEU A 12 6.52 -12.38 -43.47
N LEU A 13 7.34 -13.44 -43.47
CA LEU A 13 7.72 -14.18 -42.26
C LEU A 13 8.51 -13.31 -41.29
N LEU A 14 9.44 -12.49 -41.79
CA LEU A 14 10.20 -11.55 -40.97
C LEU A 14 9.30 -10.46 -40.37
N ALA A 15 8.35 -9.93 -41.15
CA ALA A 15 7.37 -8.96 -40.67
C ALA A 15 6.47 -9.56 -39.58
N LEU A 16 5.97 -10.79 -39.77
CA LEU A 16 5.17 -11.51 -38.77
C LEU A 16 5.97 -11.79 -37.49
N ALA A 17 7.23 -12.23 -37.61
CA ALA A 17 8.10 -12.45 -36.47
C ALA A 17 8.42 -11.15 -35.72
N THR A 18 8.60 -10.04 -36.43
CA THR A 18 8.84 -8.71 -35.84
C THR A 18 7.60 -8.21 -35.11
N VAL A 19 6.40 -8.35 -35.70
CA VAL A 19 5.13 -8.00 -35.05
C VAL A 19 4.90 -8.87 -33.82
N ALA A 20 5.13 -10.18 -33.92
CA ALA A 20 5.04 -11.09 -32.78
C ALA A 20 6.03 -10.70 -31.67
N GLY A 21 7.28 -10.38 -32.03
CA GLY A 21 8.29 -9.89 -31.08
C GLY A 21 7.87 -8.59 -30.40
N LEU A 22 7.31 -7.63 -31.14
CA LEU A 22 6.79 -6.37 -30.58
C LEU A 22 5.56 -6.59 -29.68
N VAL A 23 4.71 -7.56 -29.99
CA VAL A 23 3.53 -7.88 -29.17
C VAL A 23 3.93 -8.60 -27.88
N VAL A 24 4.83 -9.57 -27.96
CA VAL A 24 5.29 -10.38 -26.82
C VAL A 24 6.25 -9.59 -25.92
N PHE A 25 7.25 -8.91 -26.49
CA PHE A 25 8.31 -8.23 -25.74
C PHE A 25 8.13 -6.71 -25.64
N GLY A 26 7.33 -6.11 -26.52
CA GLY A 26 7.07 -4.66 -26.51
C GLY A 26 5.86 -4.23 -25.67
N GLY A 27 5.16 -5.16 -25.02
CA GLY A 27 4.04 -4.86 -24.13
C GLY A 27 2.82 -4.26 -24.84
N TRP A 28 2.58 -4.68 -26.09
CA TRP A 28 1.50 -4.16 -26.92
C TRP A 28 0.12 -4.45 -26.31
N LYS A 29 -0.74 -3.42 -26.24
CA LYS A 29 -2.06 -3.47 -25.62
C LYS A 29 -3.06 -2.75 -26.51
N LEU A 30 -4.10 -3.45 -26.95
CA LEU A 30 -5.25 -2.82 -27.60
C LEU A 30 -6.22 -2.37 -26.51
N LYS A 31 -6.57 -1.09 -26.47
CA LYS A 31 -7.53 -0.54 -25.50
C LYS A 31 -8.93 -0.45 -26.09
N ASP A 32 -9.97 -0.61 -25.28
CA ASP A 32 -11.35 -0.29 -25.66
C ASP A 32 -11.61 1.23 -25.63
N GLY A 33 -12.82 1.65 -26.01
CA GLY A 33 -13.24 3.06 -26.01
C GLY A 33 -13.25 3.73 -24.64
N SER A 34 -13.02 2.98 -23.56
CA SER A 34 -12.88 3.48 -22.17
C SER A 34 -11.43 3.41 -21.68
N GLY A 35 -10.47 3.03 -22.53
CA GLY A 35 -9.06 2.96 -22.18
C GLY A 35 -8.63 1.68 -21.47
N ASN A 36 -9.53 0.72 -21.25
CA ASN A 36 -9.20 -0.58 -20.67
C ASN A 36 -8.51 -1.44 -21.72
N VAL A 37 -7.52 -2.23 -21.33
CA VAL A 37 -6.94 -3.18 -22.27
C VAL A 37 -8.00 -4.24 -22.61
N ALA A 38 -8.33 -4.35 -23.90
CA ALA A 38 -9.27 -5.32 -24.46
C ALA A 38 -8.55 -6.58 -24.95
N LEU A 39 -7.33 -6.43 -25.49
CA LEU A 39 -6.48 -7.52 -25.97
C LEU A 39 -5.02 -7.18 -25.64
N GLY A 40 -4.29 -8.12 -25.04
CA GLY A 40 -2.88 -7.94 -24.74
C GLY A 40 -2.17 -9.25 -24.42
N TRP A 41 -0.84 -9.18 -24.39
CA TRP A 41 -0.01 -10.27 -23.88
C TRP A 41 -0.13 -10.35 -22.35
N ASP A 42 -0.58 -11.50 -21.85
CA ASP A 42 -0.51 -11.86 -20.45
C ASP A 42 0.84 -12.56 -20.20
N ALA A 43 1.70 -11.92 -19.42
CA ALA A 43 3.04 -12.43 -19.11
C ALA A 43 3.00 -13.63 -18.17
N ASP A 44 2.01 -13.72 -17.28
CA ASP A 44 1.87 -14.79 -16.30
C ASP A 44 1.31 -16.04 -16.97
N ALA A 45 0.33 -15.87 -17.86
CA ALA A 45 -0.24 -16.96 -18.66
C ALA A 45 0.54 -17.25 -19.96
N GLN A 46 1.61 -16.49 -20.24
CA GLN A 46 2.41 -16.54 -21.46
C GLN A 46 1.59 -16.67 -22.75
N ARG A 47 0.51 -15.89 -22.88
CA ARG A 47 -0.39 -15.95 -24.05
C ARG A 47 -1.03 -14.61 -24.35
N LEU A 48 -1.40 -14.42 -25.62
CA LEU A 48 -2.30 -13.35 -26.01
C LEU A 48 -3.72 -13.72 -25.54
N GLN A 49 -4.38 -12.81 -24.82
CA GLN A 49 -5.76 -13.06 -24.41
C GLN A 49 -6.62 -11.80 -24.43
N TRP A 50 -7.90 -12.02 -24.70
CA TRP A 50 -8.93 -11.03 -24.43
C TRP A 50 -8.92 -10.78 -22.94
N MET A 51 -8.55 -9.57 -22.54
CA MET A 51 -8.68 -9.20 -21.15
C MET A 51 -10.18 -9.06 -20.89
N GLN A 52 -10.70 -9.87 -19.97
CA GLN A 52 -12.09 -9.76 -19.57
C GLN A 52 -12.37 -8.32 -19.14
N ARG A 53 -13.60 -7.84 -19.26
CA ARG A 53 -13.96 -6.58 -18.61
C ARG A 53 -13.92 -6.79 -17.09
N PRO A 54 -13.46 -5.82 -16.29
CA PRO A 54 -13.67 -5.85 -14.86
C PRO A 54 -15.17 -6.05 -14.58
N ALA A 55 -15.50 -6.98 -13.68
CA ALA A 55 -16.88 -7.30 -13.32
C ALA A 55 -17.08 -7.07 -11.83
N LEU A 56 -18.29 -6.68 -11.46
CA LEU A 56 -18.67 -6.59 -10.05
C LEU A 56 -18.56 -7.97 -9.41
N ASP A 57 -18.07 -7.99 -8.17
CA ASP A 57 -17.98 -9.13 -7.29
C ASP A 57 -18.26 -8.65 -5.85
N GLN A 58 -18.15 -9.50 -4.83
CA GLN A 58 -18.25 -9.11 -3.43
C GLN A 58 -17.31 -7.94 -3.12
N ASP A 59 -17.89 -6.83 -2.66
CA ASP A 59 -17.18 -5.58 -2.40
C ASP A 59 -18.00 -4.64 -1.49
N GLY A 60 -17.29 -3.75 -0.81
CA GLY A 60 -17.85 -2.84 0.19
C GLY A 60 -17.70 -3.35 1.64
N PRO A 61 -18.12 -2.54 2.62
CA PRO A 61 -18.78 -1.25 2.44
C PRO A 61 -17.82 -0.12 2.02
N HIS A 62 -18.19 0.62 0.99
CA HIS A 62 -17.63 1.94 0.64
C HIS A 62 -18.51 3.01 1.27
N VAL A 63 -17.92 3.92 2.03
CA VAL A 63 -18.68 4.85 2.86
C VAL A 63 -18.29 6.28 2.53
N PHE A 64 -19.29 7.09 2.21
CA PHE A 64 -19.11 8.50 1.89
C PHE A 64 -19.89 9.37 2.87
N VAL A 65 -19.31 10.49 3.28
CA VAL A 65 -20.03 11.54 4.01
C VAL A 65 -20.86 12.33 2.99
N ASP A 66 -22.18 12.41 3.20
CA ASP A 66 -23.14 13.10 2.34
C ASP A 66 -24.07 13.97 3.19
N GLY A 67 -23.81 15.28 3.25
CA GLY A 67 -24.58 16.22 4.06
C GLY A 67 -24.57 15.85 5.55
N SER A 68 -25.74 15.53 6.10
CA SER A 68 -25.94 15.16 7.51
C SER A 68 -25.90 13.65 7.78
N GLY A 69 -25.43 12.84 6.83
CA GLY A 69 -25.40 11.39 6.95
C GLY A 69 -24.23 10.72 6.23
N TYR A 70 -24.30 9.39 6.19
CA TYR A 70 -23.41 8.54 5.42
C TYR A 70 -24.16 7.88 4.26
N ARG A 71 -23.54 7.85 3.09
CA ARG A 71 -23.93 7.04 1.95
C ARG A 71 -23.05 5.79 1.93
N VAL A 72 -23.65 4.63 2.15
CA VAL A 72 -22.96 3.34 2.20
C VAL A 72 -23.28 2.56 0.95
N VAL A 73 -22.24 2.20 0.21
CA VAL A 73 -22.31 1.43 -1.03
C VAL A 73 -21.65 0.08 -0.82
N ALA A 74 -22.30 -0.99 -1.25
CA ALA A 74 -21.71 -2.33 -1.30
C ALA A 74 -22.28 -3.07 -2.50
N THR A 75 -21.59 -4.09 -2.99
CA THR A 75 -22.16 -4.99 -3.98
C THR A 75 -22.93 -6.10 -3.28
N ARG A 76 -24.05 -6.52 -3.87
CA ARG A 76 -24.78 -7.71 -3.42
C ARG A 76 -25.18 -8.54 -4.61
N ARG A 77 -25.37 -9.83 -4.34
CA ARG A 77 -25.82 -10.78 -5.35
C ARG A 77 -27.33 -10.66 -5.53
N ASP A 78 -27.74 -10.38 -6.78
CA ASP A 78 -29.12 -10.40 -7.25
C ASP A 78 -29.24 -11.54 -8.29
N GLY A 79 -29.68 -12.71 -7.82
CA GLY A 79 -29.66 -13.95 -8.58
C GLY A 79 -28.24 -14.38 -9.00
N ALA A 80 -27.97 -14.36 -10.30
CA ALA A 80 -26.66 -14.73 -10.86
C ALA A 80 -25.70 -13.54 -11.03
N GLN A 81 -26.15 -12.31 -10.79
CA GLN A 81 -25.39 -11.09 -11.05
C GLN A 81 -25.04 -10.35 -9.75
N TRP A 82 -23.92 -9.64 -9.75
CA TRP A 82 -23.59 -8.67 -8.72
C TRP A 82 -24.13 -7.31 -9.11
N ARG A 83 -24.74 -6.60 -8.15
CA ARG A 83 -25.28 -5.25 -8.33
C ARG A 83 -24.80 -4.35 -7.21
N VAL A 84 -24.68 -3.06 -7.52
CA VAL A 84 -24.39 -2.04 -6.52
C VAL A 84 -25.67 -1.76 -5.73
N HIS A 85 -25.57 -1.81 -4.42
CA HIS A 85 -26.62 -1.44 -3.48
C HIS A 85 -26.16 -0.27 -2.64
N GLU A 86 -27.05 0.71 -2.48
CA GLU A 86 -26.82 1.88 -1.65
C GLU A 86 -27.81 1.93 -0.50
N ARG A 87 -27.34 2.42 0.66
CA ARG A 87 -28.20 2.82 1.77
C ARG A 87 -27.67 4.09 2.41
N ARG A 88 -28.56 4.86 3.04
CA ARG A 88 -28.22 6.04 3.82
C ARG A 88 -28.30 5.74 5.31
N LEU A 89 -27.34 6.24 6.07
CA LEU A 89 -27.30 6.12 7.53
C LEU A 89 -27.13 7.51 8.16
N PRO A 90 -27.65 7.75 9.38
CA PRO A 90 -27.44 9.01 10.08
C PRO A 90 -25.98 9.17 10.53
N LEU A 91 -25.55 10.41 10.77
CA LEU A 91 -24.26 10.67 11.44
C LEU A 91 -24.26 10.24 12.91
N GLN A 92 -25.41 10.33 13.58
CA GLN A 92 -25.58 10.04 15.00
C GLN A 92 -26.82 9.16 15.26
N PRO A 93 -26.71 8.14 16.13
CA PRO A 93 -25.46 7.62 16.69
C PRO A 93 -24.55 7.09 15.58
N ALA A 94 -23.23 7.14 15.80
CA ALA A 94 -22.25 6.67 14.83
C ALA A 94 -22.51 5.20 14.45
N PRO A 95 -22.76 4.88 13.17
CA PRO A 95 -23.22 3.56 12.79
C PRO A 95 -22.09 2.52 12.82
N THR A 96 -22.44 1.30 13.17
CA THR A 96 -21.57 0.12 13.06
C THR A 96 -21.90 -0.63 11.77
N LEU A 97 -20.86 -0.96 11.00
CA LEU A 97 -20.95 -1.67 9.74
C LEU A 97 -20.29 -3.04 9.87
N THR A 98 -20.91 -4.06 9.28
CA THR A 98 -20.27 -5.35 9.06
C THR A 98 -19.44 -5.29 7.78
N VAL A 99 -18.19 -5.70 7.87
CA VAL A 99 -17.26 -5.88 6.75
C VAL A 99 -17.15 -7.37 6.47
N GLU A 100 -17.28 -7.76 5.21
CA GLU A 100 -17.14 -9.14 4.75
C GLU A 100 -15.87 -9.29 3.93
N VAL A 101 -15.04 -10.28 4.29
CA VAL A 101 -13.79 -10.60 3.57
C VAL A 101 -14.10 -11.60 2.46
N GLY A 102 -13.40 -11.51 1.34
CA GLY A 102 -13.50 -12.43 0.21
C GLY A 102 -12.70 -13.73 0.38
N ASP A 103 -12.30 -14.05 1.61
CA ASP A 103 -11.53 -15.23 1.97
C ASP A 103 -12.40 -16.51 1.96
N PRO A 104 -11.80 -17.71 1.86
CA PRO A 104 -12.55 -18.96 1.79
C PRO A 104 -13.45 -19.22 3.00
N VAL A 105 -13.06 -18.73 4.19
CA VAL A 105 -13.82 -18.89 5.43
C VAL A 105 -14.85 -17.78 5.67
N ARG A 106 -14.92 -16.78 4.77
CA ARG A 106 -15.87 -15.67 4.80
C ARG A 106 -15.82 -14.92 6.12
N THR A 107 -14.63 -14.50 6.53
CA THR A 107 -14.39 -13.71 7.73
C THR A 107 -15.29 -12.47 7.73
N ARG A 108 -15.84 -12.16 8.91
CA ARG A 108 -16.67 -10.97 9.14
C ARG A 108 -16.21 -10.27 10.40
N PHE A 109 -16.21 -8.95 10.36
CA PHE A 109 -15.94 -8.14 11.54
C PHE A 109 -16.71 -6.82 11.49
N GLU A 110 -16.90 -6.21 12.65
CA GLU A 110 -17.66 -4.98 12.79
C GLU A 110 -16.73 -3.77 12.91
N VAL A 111 -17.10 -2.67 12.27
CA VAL A 111 -16.41 -1.38 12.35
C VAL A 111 -17.42 -0.28 12.67
N THR A 112 -17.18 0.46 13.75
CA THR A 112 -17.94 1.67 14.06
C THR A 112 -17.32 2.86 13.34
N LEU A 113 -18.13 3.58 12.55
CA LEU A 113 -17.68 4.80 11.89
C LEU A 113 -17.34 5.86 12.94
N ARG A 114 -16.38 6.73 12.62
CA ARG A 114 -16.04 7.89 13.44
C ARG A 114 -15.73 9.10 12.56
N PRO A 115 -15.82 10.33 13.11
CA PRO A 115 -15.38 11.53 12.40
C PRO A 115 -13.94 11.37 11.92
N THR A 116 -13.63 12.00 10.78
CA THR A 116 -12.25 12.02 10.27
C THR A 116 -11.34 12.65 11.34
N PRO A 117 -10.26 11.95 11.76
CA PRO A 117 -9.35 12.50 12.74
C PRO A 117 -8.58 13.70 12.17
N ALA A 118 -8.05 14.53 13.06
CA ALA A 118 -7.08 15.55 12.67
C ALA A 118 -5.84 14.90 12.03
N ALA A 119 -5.14 15.66 11.19
CA ALA A 119 -3.90 15.22 10.59
C ALA A 119 -2.84 14.90 11.67
N GLU A 120 -2.24 13.72 11.58
CA GLU A 120 -1.18 13.30 12.51
C GLU A 120 0.16 13.92 12.12
N ASP A 121 0.86 14.57 13.05
CA ASP A 121 2.18 15.16 12.79
C ASP A 121 3.25 14.12 12.38
N GLY A 122 3.09 12.88 12.85
CA GLY A 122 3.99 11.76 12.60
C GLY A 122 5.14 11.68 13.59
N ASP A 123 5.14 12.41 14.71
CA ASP A 123 6.23 12.37 15.68
C ASP A 123 5.82 11.73 17.00
N THR A 124 6.42 10.58 17.32
CA THR A 124 6.31 9.91 18.62
C THR A 124 7.72 9.73 19.17
N PRO A 125 8.25 10.70 19.92
CA PRO A 125 9.64 10.68 20.38
C PRO A 125 9.96 9.56 21.38
N ALA A 126 8.96 9.11 22.13
CA ALA A 126 9.12 8.05 23.11
C ALA A 126 9.26 6.69 22.41
N GLN A 127 10.26 5.90 22.81
CA GLN A 127 10.39 4.52 22.38
C GLN A 127 9.36 3.65 23.11
N PRO A 128 8.39 3.04 22.41
CA PRO A 128 7.47 2.11 23.04
C PRO A 128 8.20 0.86 23.52
N ALA A 129 7.74 0.28 24.63
CA ALA A 129 8.29 -0.97 25.18
C ALA A 129 8.18 -2.13 24.19
N ARG A 130 7.10 -2.14 23.40
CA ARG A 130 6.82 -3.14 22.37
C ARG A 130 6.37 -2.47 21.08
N LEU A 131 7.09 -2.72 19.99
CA LEU A 131 6.78 -2.17 18.65
C LEU A 131 6.88 -3.27 17.59
N LEU A 132 5.78 -3.55 16.90
CA LEU A 132 5.76 -4.44 15.73
C LEU A 132 5.78 -3.60 14.45
N VAL A 133 6.76 -3.82 13.56
CA VAL A 133 6.94 -3.06 12.32
C VAL A 133 6.82 -3.98 11.11
N LEU A 134 6.00 -3.59 10.14
CA LEU A 134 5.68 -4.36 8.93
C LEU A 134 5.24 -3.42 7.80
N SER A 135 5.24 -3.92 6.57
CA SER A 135 5.01 -3.13 5.36
C SER A 135 4.41 -3.99 4.23
N ASP A 136 3.91 -3.34 3.18
CA ASP A 136 3.65 -3.92 1.86
C ASP A 136 2.77 -5.19 1.89
N MET A 137 1.68 -5.15 2.65
CA MET A 137 0.71 -6.25 2.67
C MET A 137 -0.14 -6.31 1.41
N GLU A 138 -0.26 -5.20 0.67
CA GLU A 138 -0.90 -5.15 -0.65
C GLU A 138 -2.22 -5.93 -0.73
N GLY A 139 -3.11 -5.72 0.25
CA GLY A 139 -4.42 -6.36 0.31
C GLY A 139 -4.45 -7.84 0.72
N GLU A 140 -3.34 -8.43 1.17
CA GLU A 140 -3.24 -9.80 1.67
C GLU A 140 -3.78 -9.92 3.12
N PHE A 141 -5.10 -9.82 3.26
CA PHE A 141 -5.81 -9.81 4.55
C PHE A 141 -5.47 -11.02 5.44
N ASP A 142 -5.51 -12.23 4.88
CA ASP A 142 -5.27 -13.46 5.64
C ASP A 142 -3.83 -13.53 6.18
N ARG A 143 -2.85 -13.07 5.39
CA ARG A 143 -1.45 -13.03 5.79
C ARG A 143 -1.21 -12.00 6.89
N TYR A 144 -1.80 -10.82 6.75
CA TYR A 144 -1.75 -9.78 7.76
C TYR A 144 -2.36 -10.25 9.08
N THR A 145 -3.57 -10.81 9.05
CA THR A 145 -4.25 -11.26 10.28
C THR A 145 -3.58 -12.48 10.91
N ALA A 146 -3.03 -13.41 10.13
CA ALA A 146 -2.24 -14.53 10.64
C ALA A 146 -1.01 -14.03 11.43
N LEU A 147 -0.27 -13.07 10.86
CA LEU A 147 0.87 -12.45 11.55
C LEU A 147 0.44 -11.74 12.84
N LEU A 148 -0.62 -10.91 12.79
CA LEU A 148 -1.10 -10.20 13.96
C LEU A 148 -1.56 -11.15 15.07
N ARG A 149 -2.26 -12.25 14.73
CA ARG A 149 -2.68 -13.27 15.71
C ARG A 149 -1.47 -13.99 16.30
N ALA A 150 -0.52 -14.41 15.48
CA ALA A 150 0.71 -15.08 15.95
C ALA A 150 1.51 -14.22 16.94
N GLN A 151 1.50 -12.90 16.77
CA GLN A 151 2.20 -11.96 17.66
C GLN A 151 1.33 -11.42 18.82
N GLY A 152 0.08 -11.89 18.92
CA GLY A 152 -0.85 -11.48 19.97
C GLY A 152 -1.32 -10.02 19.86
N VAL A 153 -1.24 -9.43 18.66
CA VAL A 153 -1.71 -8.07 18.40
C VAL A 153 -3.23 -8.01 18.39
N VAL A 154 -3.87 -9.07 17.89
CA VAL A 154 -5.32 -9.20 17.85
C VAL A 154 -5.80 -10.52 18.44
N ASP A 155 -7.04 -10.54 18.92
CA ASP A 155 -7.73 -11.76 19.34
C ASP A 155 -8.34 -12.54 18.15
N GLU A 156 -9.08 -13.61 18.43
CA GLU A 156 -9.72 -14.44 17.39
C GLU A 156 -10.75 -13.65 16.55
N LYS A 157 -11.38 -12.65 17.16
CA LYS A 157 -12.38 -11.73 16.56
C LYS A 157 -11.74 -10.49 15.92
N LEU A 158 -10.41 -10.48 15.84
CA LEU A 158 -9.60 -9.41 15.27
C LEU A 158 -9.65 -8.09 16.07
N HIS A 159 -10.04 -8.11 17.34
CA HIS A 159 -9.96 -6.93 18.21
C HIS A 159 -8.54 -6.75 18.75
N TRP A 160 -8.15 -5.50 18.96
CA TRP A 160 -6.87 -5.15 19.56
C TRP A 160 -6.66 -5.86 20.91
N ARG A 161 -5.53 -6.56 21.03
CA ARG A 161 -5.09 -7.27 22.24
C ARG A 161 -3.67 -6.88 22.66
N TYR A 162 -3.07 -5.91 21.98
CA TYR A 162 -1.67 -5.55 22.16
C TYR A 162 -1.40 -4.56 23.31
N GLY A 163 -2.38 -4.32 24.19
CA GLY A 163 -2.25 -3.41 25.32
C GLY A 163 -1.83 -2.00 24.91
N ASP A 164 -0.81 -1.47 25.57
CA ASP A 164 -0.14 -0.20 25.28
C ASP A 164 0.96 -0.34 24.21
N GLY A 165 1.09 -1.51 23.58
CA GLY A 165 2.05 -1.74 22.51
C GLY A 165 1.73 -0.93 21.26
N HIS A 166 2.72 -0.81 20.38
CA HIS A 166 2.59 -0.07 19.14
C HIS A 166 2.75 -1.00 17.94
N ILE A 167 2.04 -0.70 16.85
CA ILE A 167 2.34 -1.26 15.52
C ILE A 167 2.69 -0.13 14.56
N ALA A 168 3.65 -0.37 13.67
CA ALA A 168 4.07 0.56 12.63
C ALA A 168 3.92 -0.10 11.25
N LEU A 169 3.08 0.52 10.42
CA LEU A 169 2.69 0.11 9.08
C LEU A 169 3.41 1.02 8.08
N VAL A 170 4.39 0.49 7.37
CA VAL A 170 5.35 1.26 6.55
C VAL A 170 4.90 1.40 5.08
N GLY A 171 3.60 1.61 4.86
CA GLY A 171 3.00 1.85 3.54
C GLY A 171 2.61 0.59 2.77
N ASP A 172 1.86 0.80 1.68
CA ASP A 172 1.41 -0.21 0.72
C ASP A 172 0.58 -1.36 1.32
N PHE A 173 -0.47 -1.01 2.08
CA PHE A 173 -1.50 -1.96 2.52
C PHE A 173 -2.70 -2.01 1.55
N VAL A 174 -2.62 -1.27 0.45
CA VAL A 174 -3.62 -1.20 -0.62
C VAL A 174 -3.09 -1.79 -1.93
N ASP A 175 -3.97 -1.88 -2.92
CA ASP A 175 -3.74 -2.43 -4.25
C ASP A 175 -3.47 -3.95 -4.25
N ARG A 176 -3.37 -4.52 -5.47
CA ARG A 176 -3.08 -5.91 -5.85
C ARG A 176 -4.03 -6.97 -5.25
N GLY A 177 -3.93 -7.21 -3.95
CA GLY A 177 -4.69 -8.20 -3.22
C GLY A 177 -6.20 -7.92 -3.28
N ARG A 178 -6.98 -9.00 -3.33
CA ARG A 178 -8.43 -8.94 -3.43
C ARG A 178 -9.04 -8.19 -2.24
N ASP A 179 -8.49 -8.37 -1.04
CA ASP A 179 -9.13 -7.94 0.21
C ASP A 179 -8.54 -6.64 0.76
N MET A 180 -8.03 -5.76 -0.11
CA MET A 180 -7.48 -4.45 0.30
C MET A 180 -8.48 -3.58 1.07
N LEU A 181 -9.77 -3.60 0.68
CA LEU A 181 -10.80 -2.82 1.37
C LEU A 181 -11.08 -3.36 2.78
N PRO A 182 -11.36 -4.67 2.98
CA PRO A 182 -11.43 -5.25 4.31
C PRO A 182 -10.17 -5.00 5.15
N LEU A 183 -8.97 -5.11 4.56
CA LEU A 183 -7.71 -4.84 5.26
C LEU A 183 -7.66 -3.39 5.79
N LEU A 184 -7.98 -2.40 4.96
CA LEU A 184 -8.06 -1.00 5.39
C LEU A 184 -9.11 -0.78 6.49
N TRP A 185 -10.28 -1.41 6.41
CA TRP A 185 -11.30 -1.31 7.46
C TRP A 185 -10.84 -1.92 8.79
N LEU A 186 -10.11 -3.04 8.74
CA LEU A 186 -9.54 -3.64 9.93
C LEU A 186 -8.50 -2.70 10.55
N ILE A 187 -7.58 -2.16 9.76
CA ILE A 187 -6.57 -1.20 10.24
C ILE A 187 -7.25 0.06 10.80
N TYR A 188 -8.28 0.58 10.13
CA TYR A 188 -9.10 1.69 10.62
C TYR A 188 -9.70 1.38 11.99
N ARG A 189 -10.20 0.17 12.23
CA ARG A 189 -10.71 -0.22 13.55
C ARG A 189 -9.58 -0.32 14.58
N LEU A 190 -8.51 -1.03 14.26
CA LEU A 190 -7.36 -1.22 15.15
C LEU A 190 -6.71 0.11 15.56
N ASP A 191 -6.68 1.09 14.66
CA ASP A 191 -6.20 2.45 14.90
C ASP A 191 -6.97 3.16 16.04
N ASP A 192 -8.26 2.89 16.18
CA ASP A 192 -9.10 3.44 17.27
C ASP A 192 -9.04 2.59 18.54
N GLU A 193 -9.10 1.26 18.41
CA GLU A 193 -9.00 0.34 19.55
C GLU A 193 -7.64 0.43 20.26
N ALA A 194 -6.54 0.54 19.51
CA ALA A 194 -5.20 0.73 20.07
C ALA A 194 -5.13 2.00 20.92
N ARG A 195 -5.62 3.14 20.40
CA ARG A 195 -5.63 4.41 21.14
C ARG A 195 -6.41 4.31 22.45
N ARG A 196 -7.56 3.62 22.45
CA ARG A 196 -8.35 3.40 23.67
C ARG A 196 -7.65 2.51 24.69
N ALA A 197 -6.82 1.58 24.23
CA ALA A 197 -6.03 0.70 25.08
C ALA A 197 -4.69 1.32 25.55
N GLY A 198 -4.38 2.55 25.15
CA GLY A 198 -3.10 3.21 25.43
C GLY A 198 -1.98 2.88 24.44
N GLY A 199 -2.25 2.07 23.43
CA GLY A 199 -1.33 1.74 22.34
C GLY A 199 -1.49 2.65 21.12
N ARG A 200 -0.82 2.30 20.02
CA ARG A 200 -0.90 3.10 18.78
C ARG A 200 -0.72 2.27 17.51
N VAL A 201 -1.42 2.67 16.46
CA VAL A 201 -1.12 2.28 15.06
C VAL A 201 -0.47 3.48 14.37
N HIS A 202 0.79 3.33 13.99
CA HIS A 202 1.53 4.31 13.19
C HIS A 202 1.46 3.89 11.74
N TYR A 203 0.67 4.60 10.92
CA TYR A 203 0.55 4.30 9.49
C TYR A 203 1.24 5.41 8.71
N VAL A 204 2.31 5.11 7.98
CA VAL A 204 2.85 6.01 6.95
C VAL A 204 2.34 5.58 5.56
N LEU A 205 1.96 6.53 4.73
CA LEU A 205 1.47 6.26 3.39
C LEU A 205 2.62 5.79 2.48
N GLY A 206 2.37 4.74 1.71
CA GLY A 206 3.22 4.30 0.62
C GLY A 206 2.83 4.91 -0.71
N ASN A 207 3.49 4.45 -1.78
CA ASN A 207 3.17 4.97 -3.10
C ASN A 207 1.85 4.40 -3.64
N HIS A 208 1.44 3.21 -3.23
CA HIS A 208 0.15 2.65 -3.66
C HIS A 208 -1.03 3.40 -3.02
N GLU A 209 -0.93 3.85 -1.76
CA GLU A 209 -1.93 4.77 -1.20
C GLU A 209 -2.00 6.08 -2.00
N GLN A 210 -0.86 6.68 -2.36
CA GLN A 210 -0.81 7.89 -3.18
C GLN A 210 -1.46 7.68 -4.57
N LEU A 211 -1.19 6.55 -5.23
CA LEU A 211 -1.82 6.21 -6.51
C LEU A 211 -3.34 6.06 -6.36
N GLY A 212 -3.80 5.34 -5.32
CA GLY A 212 -5.23 5.18 -5.04
C GLY A 212 -5.93 6.51 -4.74
N LEU A 213 -5.32 7.39 -3.94
CA LEU A 213 -5.87 8.70 -3.55
C LEU A 213 -5.93 9.69 -4.72
N SER A 214 -5.06 9.54 -5.73
CA SER A 214 -5.08 10.29 -7.00
C SER A 214 -6.00 9.66 -8.07
N GLY A 215 -6.70 8.58 -7.75
CA GLY A 215 -7.61 7.88 -8.67
C GLY A 215 -6.91 6.98 -9.70
N ARG A 216 -5.60 6.74 -9.57
CA ARG A 216 -4.87 5.82 -10.45
C ARG A 216 -5.07 4.37 -10.00
N MET A 217 -5.94 3.66 -10.71
CA MET A 217 -6.35 2.29 -10.34
C MET A 217 -5.52 1.16 -11.00
N LYS A 218 -4.30 1.46 -11.47
CA LYS A 218 -3.53 0.52 -12.30
C LYS A 218 -3.35 -0.85 -11.65
N TYR A 219 -3.17 -0.88 -10.32
CA TYR A 219 -2.90 -2.09 -9.56
C TYR A 219 -4.10 -2.55 -8.73
N TRP A 220 -5.28 -1.94 -8.90
CA TRP A 220 -6.45 -2.32 -8.14
C TRP A 220 -6.91 -3.74 -8.52
N PRO A 221 -7.43 -4.51 -7.57
CA PRO A 221 -8.12 -5.74 -7.90
C PRO A 221 -9.31 -5.42 -8.80
N ARG A 222 -9.56 -6.31 -9.77
CA ARG A 222 -10.46 -6.04 -10.89
C ARG A 222 -11.89 -5.72 -10.45
N HIS A 223 -12.39 -6.31 -9.36
CA HIS A 223 -13.73 -6.01 -8.87
C HIS A 223 -13.87 -4.55 -8.37
N LEU A 224 -12.84 -3.98 -7.74
CA LEU A 224 -12.84 -2.58 -7.31
C LEU A 224 -12.83 -1.62 -8.50
N VAL A 225 -12.12 -1.95 -9.58
CA VAL A 225 -12.18 -1.18 -10.82
C VAL A 225 -13.62 -1.16 -11.37
N ALA A 226 -14.32 -2.30 -11.32
CA ALA A 226 -15.72 -2.38 -11.73
C ALA A 226 -16.64 -1.56 -10.80
N THR A 227 -16.42 -1.61 -9.48
CA THR A 227 -17.18 -0.80 -8.52
C THR A 227 -16.95 0.70 -8.72
N GLN A 228 -15.71 1.13 -8.91
CA GLN A 228 -15.41 2.53 -9.22
C GLN A 228 -16.09 2.99 -10.52
N ALA A 229 -16.06 2.15 -11.57
CA ALA A 229 -16.76 2.46 -12.82
C ALA A 229 -18.28 2.60 -12.62
N ALA A 230 -18.88 1.76 -11.77
CA ALA A 230 -20.30 1.83 -11.44
C ALA A 230 -20.68 3.07 -10.60
N LEU A 231 -19.73 3.67 -9.88
CA LEU A 231 -19.93 4.87 -9.07
C LEU A 231 -19.75 6.19 -9.84
N GLY A 232 -19.26 6.13 -11.08
CA GLY A 232 -19.04 7.32 -11.91
C GLY A 232 -18.05 8.30 -11.29
N GLU A 233 -18.45 9.57 -11.15
CA GLU A 233 -17.60 10.66 -10.64
C GLU A 233 -17.22 10.51 -9.16
N GLN A 234 -17.95 9.71 -8.38
CA GLN A 234 -17.59 9.48 -6.99
C GLN A 234 -16.34 8.59 -6.90
N ALA A 235 -15.20 9.17 -6.56
CA ALA A 235 -13.98 8.41 -6.26
C ALA A 235 -14.11 7.61 -4.94
N LEU A 236 -13.78 6.31 -4.99
CA LEU A 236 -13.79 5.39 -3.84
C LEU A 236 -12.93 5.87 -2.67
N PHE A 237 -11.77 6.48 -2.96
CA PHE A 237 -10.87 7.07 -1.98
C PHE A 237 -10.78 8.60 -2.11
N GLY A 238 -11.85 9.25 -2.59
CA GLY A 238 -11.94 10.72 -2.61
C GLY A 238 -12.09 11.34 -1.21
N GLU A 239 -12.10 12.67 -1.12
CA GLU A 239 -12.19 13.40 0.16
C GLU A 239 -13.48 13.13 0.94
N ARG A 240 -14.57 12.84 0.23
CA ARG A 240 -15.85 12.47 0.86
C ARG A 240 -15.87 11.01 1.34
N SER A 241 -14.93 10.17 0.92
CA SER A 241 -14.83 8.79 1.41
C SER A 241 -14.30 8.78 2.83
N VAL A 242 -14.90 7.99 3.72
CA VAL A 242 -14.44 7.83 5.11
C VAL A 242 -13.01 7.29 5.15
N LEU A 243 -12.71 6.25 4.37
CA LEU A 243 -11.36 5.71 4.27
C LEU A 243 -10.42 6.65 3.51
N GLY A 244 -10.89 7.33 2.46
CA GLY A 244 -10.11 8.32 1.73
C GLY A 244 -9.71 9.53 2.59
N ALA A 245 -10.60 10.00 3.45
CA ALA A 245 -10.34 11.07 4.40
C ALA A 245 -9.43 10.61 5.54
N TRP A 246 -9.65 9.40 6.07
CA TRP A 246 -8.78 8.81 7.08
C TRP A 246 -7.35 8.61 6.58
N LEU A 247 -7.15 8.09 5.37
CA LEU A 247 -5.82 7.98 4.76
C LEU A 247 -5.14 9.35 4.61
N ARG A 248 -5.88 10.41 4.22
CA ARG A 248 -5.35 11.78 4.13
C ARG A 248 -4.91 12.38 5.47
N SER A 249 -5.37 11.82 6.60
CA SER A 249 -4.90 12.22 7.93
C SER A 249 -3.52 11.64 8.29
N LYS A 250 -3.07 10.60 7.57
CA LYS A 250 -1.85 9.88 7.86
C LYS A 250 -0.61 10.58 7.28
N PRO A 251 0.56 10.45 7.94
CA PRO A 251 1.82 11.00 7.44
C PRO A 251 2.41 10.16 6.28
N VAL A 252 3.41 10.70 5.58
CA VAL A 252 4.30 9.96 4.65
C VAL A 252 5.67 9.68 5.25
N ILE A 253 6.01 10.38 6.34
CA ILE A 253 7.21 10.19 7.14
C ILE A 253 6.83 10.28 8.61
N ALA A 254 7.30 9.36 9.44
CA ALA A 254 7.03 9.39 10.88
C ALA A 254 8.24 8.96 11.69
N ARG A 255 8.35 9.42 12.94
CA ARG A 255 9.34 8.96 13.91
C ARG A 255 8.65 8.24 15.07
N VAL A 256 9.18 7.09 15.45
CA VAL A 256 8.74 6.32 16.62
C VAL A 256 9.98 5.91 17.41
N GLY A 257 10.21 6.58 18.54
CA GLY A 257 11.44 6.46 19.30
C GLY A 257 12.67 6.71 18.43
N ASP A 258 13.54 5.71 18.37
CA ASP A 258 14.79 5.77 17.61
C ASP A 258 14.66 5.30 16.15
N THR A 259 13.44 5.13 15.63
CA THR A 259 13.17 4.63 14.27
C THR A 259 12.38 5.64 13.45
N LEU A 260 12.91 6.01 12.29
CA LEU A 260 12.19 6.76 11.26
C LEU A 260 11.48 5.78 10.32
N LEU A 261 10.21 6.03 10.02
CA LEU A 261 9.36 5.26 9.13
C LEU A 261 9.18 6.04 7.83
N VAL A 262 9.62 5.46 6.70
CA VAL A 262 9.36 5.97 5.35
C VAL A 262 9.16 4.78 4.42
N HIS A 263 8.21 4.86 3.50
CA HIS A 263 7.88 3.69 2.69
C HIS A 263 8.99 3.30 1.71
N GLY A 264 9.53 4.24 0.93
CA GLY A 264 10.63 3.97 0.00
C GLY A 264 12.01 4.16 0.65
N GLY A 265 12.28 5.37 1.13
CA GLY A 265 13.60 5.74 1.65
C GLY A 265 13.87 7.23 1.56
N ILE A 266 14.99 7.68 2.12
CA ILE A 266 15.39 9.08 2.13
C ILE A 266 16.46 9.30 1.05
N SER A 267 16.19 10.14 0.04
CA SER A 267 17.17 10.50 -1.00
C SER A 267 17.96 11.76 -0.62
N ALA A 268 19.14 11.98 -1.22
CA ALA A 268 19.88 13.23 -1.02
C ALA A 268 19.06 14.45 -1.45
N ALA A 269 18.34 14.35 -2.58
CA ALA A 269 17.48 15.43 -3.07
C ALA A 269 16.35 15.81 -2.10
N PHE A 270 15.86 14.86 -1.30
CA PHE A 270 14.91 15.14 -0.22
C PHE A 270 15.61 15.75 1.00
N LEU A 271 16.77 15.20 1.42
CA LEU A 271 17.53 15.73 2.56
C LEU A 271 17.97 17.18 2.35
N ASP A 272 18.33 17.55 1.12
CA ASP A 272 18.77 18.91 0.79
C ASP A 272 17.63 19.94 0.88
N ARG A 273 16.36 19.50 1.04
CA ARG A 273 15.22 20.37 1.36
C ARG A 273 15.15 20.74 2.85
N ASP A 274 15.96 20.09 3.69
CA ASP A 274 16.07 20.32 5.14
C ASP A 274 14.72 20.28 5.90
N LEU A 275 13.79 19.44 5.46
CA LEU A 275 12.47 19.30 6.07
C LEU A 275 12.53 18.37 7.29
N ASP A 276 11.96 18.84 8.41
CA ASP A 276 11.64 17.95 9.52
C ASP A 276 10.39 17.10 9.20
N VAL A 277 10.03 16.18 10.11
CA VAL A 277 8.89 15.27 9.94
C VAL A 277 7.59 16.04 9.72
N ALA A 278 7.31 17.07 10.52
CA ALA A 278 6.07 17.83 10.44
C ALA A 278 5.99 18.64 9.13
N ALA A 279 7.08 19.30 8.76
CA ALA A 279 7.19 20.10 7.53
C ALA A 279 7.06 19.24 6.28
N ALA A 280 7.73 18.08 6.23
CA ALA A 280 7.61 17.14 5.11
C ALA A 280 6.17 16.65 4.94
N ASN A 281 5.50 16.28 6.04
CA ASN A 281 4.10 15.89 5.98
C ASN A 281 3.18 17.07 5.60
N ALA A 282 3.48 18.29 6.04
CA ALA A 282 2.70 19.50 5.68
C ALA A 282 2.80 19.81 4.18
N VAL A 283 3.97 19.63 3.58
CA VAL A 283 4.18 19.74 2.12
C VAL A 283 3.42 18.65 1.38
N ALA A 284 3.40 17.42 1.90
CA ALA A 284 2.82 16.28 1.18
C ALA A 284 1.29 16.27 1.16
N ARG A 285 0.61 16.55 2.28
CA ARG A 285 -0.83 16.33 2.45
C ARG A 285 -1.74 16.98 1.40
N PRO A 286 -1.54 18.25 0.99
CA PRO A 286 -2.37 18.87 -0.05
C PRO A 286 -2.28 18.15 -1.41
N HIS A 287 -1.25 17.34 -1.62
CA HIS A 287 -0.91 16.73 -2.90
C HIS A 287 -1.09 15.21 -2.95
N TYR A 288 -1.68 14.57 -1.93
CA TYR A 288 -1.97 13.13 -1.97
C TYR A 288 -2.91 12.72 -3.12
N GLY A 289 -3.80 13.63 -3.53
CA GLY A 289 -4.68 13.44 -4.69
C GLY A 289 -4.09 13.93 -6.02
N THR A 290 -2.90 14.52 -6.03
CA THR A 290 -2.30 15.11 -7.23
C THR A 290 -1.55 14.04 -8.03
N PRO A 291 -1.85 13.86 -9.34
CA PRO A 291 -1.06 12.99 -10.20
C PRO A 291 0.43 13.37 -10.21
N LEU A 292 1.32 12.37 -10.27
CA LEU A 292 2.78 12.58 -10.23
C LEU A 292 3.32 13.51 -11.33
N ASP A 293 2.69 13.50 -12.50
CA ASP A 293 3.00 14.32 -13.67
C ASP A 293 2.52 15.77 -13.57
N GLU A 294 1.60 16.05 -12.65
CA GLU A 294 1.02 17.38 -12.39
C GLU A 294 1.52 17.98 -11.07
N MET A 295 2.41 17.27 -10.37
CA MET A 295 2.82 17.60 -9.02
C MET A 295 3.79 18.79 -8.98
N PRO A 296 3.55 19.82 -8.14
CA PRO A 296 4.49 20.91 -7.96
C PRO A 296 5.86 20.41 -7.48
N GLU A 297 6.94 21.11 -7.85
CA GLU A 297 8.32 20.68 -7.55
C GLU A 297 8.55 20.41 -6.05
N ALA A 298 8.05 21.30 -5.17
CA ALA A 298 8.18 21.15 -3.72
C ALA A 298 7.52 19.86 -3.22
N ALA A 299 6.33 19.53 -3.73
CA ALA A 299 5.63 18.29 -3.39
C ALA A 299 6.31 17.07 -4.04
N ALA A 300 6.79 17.19 -5.28
CA ALA A 300 7.52 16.15 -5.98
C ALA A 300 8.85 15.78 -5.29
N ALA A 301 9.47 16.72 -4.57
CA ALA A 301 10.63 16.43 -3.73
C ALA A 301 10.30 15.46 -2.58
N VAL A 302 9.04 15.44 -2.10
CA VAL A 302 8.58 14.57 -1.01
C VAL A 302 7.86 13.32 -1.50
N LEU A 303 7.02 13.45 -2.53
CA LEU A 303 6.10 12.40 -3.02
C LEU A 303 6.47 11.85 -4.41
N GLY A 304 7.46 12.45 -5.08
CA GLY A 304 7.89 12.05 -6.42
C GLY A 304 8.78 10.80 -6.39
N ARG A 305 9.36 10.47 -7.56
CA ARG A 305 10.20 9.26 -7.73
C ARG A 305 11.46 9.21 -6.85
N SER A 306 11.95 10.38 -6.42
CA SER A 306 13.05 10.50 -5.46
C SER A 306 12.56 10.84 -4.04
N GLY A 307 11.24 10.92 -3.87
CA GLY A 307 10.60 11.21 -2.60
C GLY A 307 10.54 10.00 -1.68
N VAL A 308 10.01 10.24 -0.48
CA VAL A 308 10.02 9.29 0.64
C VAL A 308 9.20 8.02 0.39
N THR A 309 8.28 8.05 -0.59
CA THR A 309 7.42 6.93 -0.96
C THR A 309 7.95 6.09 -2.14
N TRP A 310 9.01 6.49 -2.85
CA TRP A 310 9.48 5.79 -4.06
C TRP A 310 10.98 5.47 -4.09
N TYR A 311 11.79 6.15 -3.28
CA TYR A 311 13.24 6.03 -3.40
C TYR A 311 13.74 4.63 -3.00
N ARG A 312 14.49 3.97 -3.89
CA ARG A 312 15.00 2.60 -3.65
C ARG A 312 16.48 2.53 -3.27
N GLY A 313 17.21 3.65 -3.36
CA GLY A 313 18.67 3.64 -3.17
C GLY A 313 19.11 3.24 -1.76
N MET A 314 18.27 3.40 -0.74
CA MET A 314 18.57 2.88 0.61
C MET A 314 18.44 1.36 0.72
N ALA A 315 17.47 0.75 0.04
CA ALA A 315 17.33 -0.71 0.01
C ALA A 315 18.37 -1.38 -0.89
N LEU A 316 18.80 -0.69 -1.94
CA LEU A 316 19.72 -1.19 -2.97
C LEU A 316 20.93 -0.24 -3.13
N PRO A 317 21.77 -0.08 -2.09
CA PRO A 317 22.86 0.90 -2.08
C PRO A 317 23.97 0.60 -3.09
N ASP A 318 24.08 -0.64 -3.54
CA ASP A 318 25.10 -1.08 -4.51
C ASP A 318 24.58 -1.13 -5.96
N ASP A 319 23.28 -0.85 -6.19
CA ASP A 319 22.68 -0.84 -7.53
C ASP A 319 22.78 0.57 -8.14
N PRO A 320 23.61 0.80 -9.17
CA PRO A 320 23.80 2.12 -9.78
C PRO A 320 22.53 2.67 -10.46
N LYS A 321 21.51 1.84 -10.68
CA LYS A 321 20.20 2.30 -11.16
C LYS A 321 19.43 3.09 -10.09
N TYR A 322 19.62 2.75 -8.83
CA TYR A 322 18.81 3.24 -7.71
C TYR A 322 19.61 4.05 -6.71
N ALA A 323 20.84 3.64 -6.39
CA ALA A 323 21.78 4.40 -5.59
C ALA A 323 22.33 5.55 -6.42
N ARG A 324 21.87 6.77 -6.10
CA ARG A 324 22.34 8.01 -6.76
C ARG A 324 23.41 8.73 -5.95
N ASP A 325 23.65 8.27 -4.73
CA ASP A 325 24.58 8.88 -3.79
C ASP A 325 25.99 8.34 -4.03
N ALA A 326 26.97 9.22 -4.20
CA ALA A 326 28.37 8.83 -4.42
C ALA A 326 28.98 8.12 -3.20
N ASP A 327 28.47 8.41 -2.00
CA ASP A 327 28.79 7.71 -0.74
C ASP A 327 27.48 7.38 0.01
N PRO A 328 26.93 6.17 -0.18
CA PRO A 328 25.70 5.74 0.48
C PRO A 328 25.80 5.70 2.01
N SER A 329 27.00 5.48 2.58
CA SER A 329 27.15 5.44 4.04
C SER A 329 27.11 6.85 4.63
N ALA A 330 27.83 7.80 4.04
CA ALA A 330 27.78 9.20 4.47
C ALA A 330 26.38 9.80 4.29
N HIS A 331 25.68 9.44 3.21
CA HIS A 331 24.29 9.83 3.00
C HIS A 331 23.36 9.29 4.10
N LEU A 332 23.49 8.00 4.45
CA LEU A 332 22.72 7.40 5.54
C LEU A 332 23.02 8.08 6.89
N ASP A 333 24.29 8.39 7.17
CA ASP A 333 24.67 9.09 8.41
C ASP A 333 24.06 10.50 8.49
N ARG A 334 24.04 11.24 7.37
CA ARG A 334 23.32 12.52 7.28
C ARG A 334 21.83 12.36 7.58
N ALA A 335 21.18 11.35 7.01
CA ALA A 335 19.76 11.10 7.25
C ALA A 335 19.46 10.78 8.72
N LEU A 336 20.23 9.88 9.33
CA LEU A 336 20.08 9.49 10.73
C LEU A 336 20.29 10.68 11.67
N GLN A 337 21.33 11.50 11.43
CA GLN A 337 21.61 12.71 12.20
C GLN A 337 20.50 13.75 12.06
N ARG A 338 20.00 13.98 10.83
CA ARG A 338 18.95 14.99 10.57
C ARG A 338 17.67 14.72 11.35
N TYR A 339 17.32 13.44 11.53
CA TYR A 339 16.10 13.04 12.22
C TYR A 339 16.33 12.57 13.67
N GLY A 340 17.59 12.56 14.13
CA GLY A 340 17.94 12.14 15.48
C GLY A 340 17.52 10.70 15.78
N VAL A 341 17.67 9.79 14.81
CA VAL A 341 17.27 8.38 14.92
C VAL A 341 18.46 7.45 14.75
N ARG A 342 18.33 6.22 15.24
CA ARG A 342 19.33 5.16 15.04
C ARG A 342 19.07 4.33 13.79
N ARG A 343 17.84 4.38 13.27
CA ARG A 343 17.38 3.49 12.20
C ARG A 343 16.33 4.13 11.31
N ILE A 344 16.33 3.72 10.05
CA ILE A 344 15.27 3.99 9.09
C ILE A 344 14.63 2.66 8.69
N ALA A 345 13.31 2.54 8.86
CA ALA A 345 12.51 1.41 8.43
C ALA A 345 11.86 1.71 7.08
N ILE A 346 12.01 0.79 6.13
CA ILE A 346 11.56 0.93 4.74
C ILE A 346 10.81 -0.31 4.24
N GLY A 347 9.84 -0.07 3.37
CA GLY A 347 9.12 -1.05 2.56
C GLY A 347 9.55 -0.97 1.10
N HIS A 348 8.58 -1.03 0.17
CA HIS A 348 8.66 -0.73 -1.27
C HIS A 348 9.57 -1.63 -2.14
N THR A 349 10.66 -2.13 -1.56
CA THR A 349 11.67 -2.95 -2.22
C THR A 349 11.76 -4.31 -1.58
N ILE A 350 11.17 -5.29 -2.29
CA ILE A 350 11.17 -6.70 -1.93
C ILE A 350 12.57 -7.17 -1.54
N VAL A 351 12.65 -7.72 -0.33
CA VAL A 351 13.81 -8.42 0.22
C VAL A 351 13.43 -9.88 0.51
N PRO A 352 14.40 -10.81 0.59
CA PRO A 352 14.09 -12.23 0.83
C PRO A 352 13.56 -12.53 2.24
N ASN A 353 13.73 -11.62 3.19
CA ASN A 353 13.21 -11.71 4.55
C ASN A 353 13.35 -10.34 5.23
N VAL A 354 12.54 -10.10 6.27
CA VAL A 354 12.68 -8.93 7.14
C VAL A 354 14.06 -8.98 7.79
N ARG A 355 14.84 -7.91 7.58
CA ARG A 355 16.26 -7.91 7.96
C ARG A 355 16.77 -6.52 8.27
N LEU A 356 17.86 -6.50 9.03
CA LEU A 356 18.69 -5.32 9.13
C LEU A 356 19.72 -5.31 7.99
N GLN A 357 20.03 -4.10 7.55
CA GLN A 357 21.01 -3.81 6.51
C GLN A 357 21.91 -2.65 6.96
N GLN A 358 23.01 -2.43 6.24
CA GLN A 358 23.92 -1.30 6.43
C GLN A 358 24.35 -1.12 7.90
N ASN A 359 24.81 -2.21 8.53
CA ASN A 359 25.23 -2.27 9.94
C ASN A 359 24.12 -1.96 10.94
N GLY A 360 22.89 -2.44 10.69
CA GLY A 360 21.78 -2.28 11.64
C GLY A 360 21.00 -0.98 11.52
N ARG A 361 21.39 -0.11 10.57
CA ARG A 361 20.88 1.25 10.38
C ARG A 361 19.65 1.32 9.46
N VAL A 362 19.45 0.33 8.60
CA VAL A 362 18.26 0.21 7.75
C VAL A 362 17.52 -1.08 8.08
N LEU A 363 16.21 -0.99 8.26
CA LEU A 363 15.30 -2.11 8.44
C LEU A 363 14.44 -2.25 7.19
N ALA A 364 14.71 -3.30 6.41
CA ALA A 364 13.94 -3.61 5.21
C ALA A 364 12.82 -4.60 5.54
N LEU A 365 11.60 -4.26 5.12
CA LEU A 365 10.37 -4.92 5.56
C LEU A 365 9.56 -5.56 4.44
N ASP A 366 9.70 -5.09 3.21
CA ASP A 366 8.89 -5.54 2.07
C ASP A 366 9.28 -6.95 1.63
N LEU A 367 8.28 -7.83 1.53
CA LEU A 367 8.37 -9.21 1.09
C LEU A 367 7.39 -9.42 -0.05
N ASP A 368 7.67 -10.36 -0.94
CA ASP A 368 6.70 -10.74 -1.97
C ASP A 368 5.53 -11.53 -1.35
N MET A 369 4.52 -10.81 -0.83
CA MET A 369 3.35 -11.40 -0.17
C MET A 369 2.40 -12.09 -1.15
N HIS A 370 2.55 -11.88 -2.46
CA HIS A 370 1.78 -12.57 -3.49
C HIS A 370 2.40 -13.91 -3.92
N ALA A 371 3.62 -14.22 -3.50
CA ALA A 371 4.20 -15.54 -3.72
C ALA A 371 3.35 -16.63 -3.02
N PRO A 372 3.05 -17.76 -3.67
CA PRO A 372 2.14 -18.78 -3.13
C PRO A 372 2.53 -19.30 -1.74
N ASP A 373 3.84 -19.42 -1.48
CA ASP A 373 4.45 -19.95 -0.25
C ASP A 373 4.95 -18.85 0.68
N ALA A 374 4.62 -17.57 0.41
CA ALA A 374 5.07 -16.47 1.25
C ALA A 374 4.58 -16.65 2.70
N VAL A 375 5.41 -16.30 3.67
CA VAL A 375 5.02 -16.22 5.07
C VAL A 375 5.20 -14.78 5.51
N ALA A 376 4.14 -14.15 6.00
CA ALA A 376 4.20 -12.78 6.50
C ALA A 376 5.18 -12.70 7.68
N GLN A 377 6.06 -11.69 7.64
CA GLN A 377 7.06 -11.43 8.67
C GLN A 377 6.94 -9.98 9.15
N ALA A 378 7.46 -9.74 10.34
CA ALA A 378 7.62 -8.41 10.90
C ALA A 378 8.92 -8.30 11.69
N ALA A 379 9.31 -7.06 11.97
CA ALA A 379 10.32 -6.75 12.96
C ALA A 379 9.63 -6.38 14.29
N LEU A 380 9.93 -7.13 15.34
CA LEU A 380 9.45 -6.86 16.69
C LEU A 380 10.59 -6.24 17.50
N TYR A 381 10.40 -5.02 17.98
CA TYR A 381 11.19 -4.45 19.06
C TYR A 381 10.52 -4.76 20.40
N GLU A 382 11.27 -5.38 21.30
CA GLU A 382 10.83 -5.72 22.65
C GLU A 382 12.07 -5.78 23.57
N ASP A 383 12.00 -5.11 24.72
CA ASP A 383 13.05 -5.07 25.74
C ASP A 383 14.44 -4.66 25.20
N GLY A 384 14.47 -3.62 24.36
CA GLY A 384 15.72 -3.11 23.79
C GLY A 384 16.30 -3.95 22.64
N ARG A 385 15.60 -5.00 22.20
CA ARG A 385 16.10 -5.95 21.19
C ARG A 385 15.15 -6.06 20.01
N TRP A 386 15.73 -6.29 18.84
CA TRP A 386 14.98 -6.53 17.61
C TRP A 386 14.93 -8.02 17.27
N TRP A 387 13.75 -8.46 16.87
CA TRP A 387 13.45 -9.84 16.51
C TRP A 387 12.79 -9.85 15.13
N ARG A 388 13.16 -10.80 14.28
CA ARG A 388 12.29 -11.21 13.18
C ARG A 388 11.25 -12.15 13.75
N VAL A 389 9.99 -11.88 13.46
CA VAL A 389 8.86 -12.74 13.79
C VAL A 389 8.03 -13.03 12.55
N ASP A 390 7.30 -14.14 12.54
CA ASP A 390 6.47 -14.52 11.40
C ASP A 390 5.07 -15.04 11.80
N ALA A 391 4.22 -15.26 10.79
CA ALA A 391 2.86 -15.77 10.95
C ALA A 391 2.78 -17.22 11.43
N ASN A 392 3.88 -17.98 11.38
CA ASN A 392 3.96 -19.34 11.92
C ASN A 392 4.40 -19.34 13.40
N GLY A 393 4.64 -18.16 13.99
CA GLY A 393 5.09 -18.00 15.37
C GLY A 393 6.61 -18.15 15.54
N ALA A 394 7.38 -18.20 14.45
CA ALA A 394 8.83 -18.21 14.56
C ALA A 394 9.32 -16.88 15.12
N ARG A 395 10.38 -16.92 15.93
CA ARG A 395 11.04 -15.75 16.50
C ARG A 395 12.55 -15.96 16.49
N ALA A 396 13.28 -15.06 15.86
CA ALA A 396 14.74 -15.08 15.81
C ALA A 396 15.32 -13.68 16.02
N PRO A 397 16.54 -13.55 16.57
CA PRO A 397 17.23 -12.26 16.60
C PRO A 397 17.30 -11.66 15.20
N LEU A 398 16.90 -10.39 15.06
CA LEU A 398 16.96 -9.69 13.79
C LEU A 398 18.44 -9.36 13.47
N ARG A 399 18.90 -9.75 12.28
CA ARG A 399 20.27 -9.55 11.80
C ARG A 399 20.31 -8.75 10.52
#